data_AF-A0AAP3SMD5-F1
#
_entry.id   AF-A0AAP3SMD5-F1
#
_cell.length_a   1.000
_cell.length_b   1.000
_cell.length_c   1.000
_cell.angle_alpha   90.00
_cell.angle_beta   90.00
_cell.angle_gamma   90.00
#
_symmetry.space_group_name_H-M   'P 1'
#
loop_
_entity.id
_entity.type
_entity.pdbx_description
1 polymer ?
#
loop_
_entity_poly.entity_id
_entity_poly.type
_entity_poly.pdbx_seq_one_letter_code
_entity_poly.pdbx_strand_id
1 'polypeptide(L)'
;MDNHLAAAWCWLQKIDTSKRYGLFHIDRHYDLLNNLTDDFIAENRSELINKDFFFYLSLKDNMNNQAIRYDNYIDAFNKLHPNLLQQIYYATHKDGTDQNGTSLEHINTYEPNLWELDTNINYWLTECHKDIDQWIVNIDLDFFFTGEDGECSQFITRKYIKNICKEIKNSLPKIDVVTIAISPEFCNGWGNAFNILRVITTELDIYMPYKYKRYKKHSFLF
;
A
#
# COMPACT_ATOMS: atom_id res chain seq x y z
N MET A 1 9.42 -11.90 -2.60
CA MET A 1 10.13 -10.74 -2.01
C MET A 1 9.09 -9.69 -2.05
N ASP A 2 8.31 -9.66 -0.99
CA ASP A 2 7.24 -8.72 -0.81
C ASP A 2 7.83 -7.30 -0.78
N ASN A 3 7.52 -6.51 -1.80
CA ASN A 3 7.98 -5.13 -1.92
C ASN A 3 7.05 -4.17 -1.18
N HIS A 4 6.11 -4.66 -0.38
CA HIS A 4 5.23 -3.83 0.42
C HIS A 4 5.95 -2.79 1.26
N LEU A 5 7.05 -3.21 1.88
CA LEU A 5 7.91 -2.35 2.69
C LEU A 5 8.39 -1.11 1.92
N ALA A 6 8.54 -1.20 0.59
CA ALA A 6 8.95 -0.08 -0.24
C ALA A 6 7.86 0.98 -0.44
N ALA A 7 6.60 0.70 -0.08
CA ALA A 7 5.49 1.63 -0.24
C ALA A 7 5.70 2.88 0.61
N ALA A 8 5.89 2.75 1.93
CA ALA A 8 6.16 3.90 2.80
C ALA A 8 7.40 4.69 2.35
N TRP A 9 8.48 4.03 1.95
CA TRP A 9 9.64 4.72 1.40
C TRP A 9 9.29 5.54 0.14
N CYS A 10 8.50 4.98 -0.78
CA CYS A 10 8.02 5.70 -1.97
C CYS A 10 7.17 6.92 -1.60
N TRP A 11 6.30 6.80 -0.58
CA TRP A 11 5.48 7.91 -0.11
C TRP A 11 6.36 9.05 0.39
N LEU A 12 7.38 8.73 1.21
CA LEU A 12 8.35 9.71 1.74
C LEU A 12 9.08 10.52 0.65
N GLN A 13 9.19 10.00 -0.58
CA GLN A 13 9.79 10.72 -1.71
C GLN A 13 8.82 11.69 -2.42
N LYS A 14 7.53 11.64 -2.09
CA LYS A 14 6.46 12.36 -2.81
C LYS A 14 5.62 13.26 -1.92
N ILE A 15 5.43 12.89 -0.65
CA ILE A 15 4.58 13.64 0.26
C ILE A 15 5.17 15.02 0.59
N ASP A 16 4.27 15.96 0.89
CA ASP A 16 4.57 17.26 1.45
C ASP A 16 4.08 17.29 2.89
N THR A 17 5.00 17.37 3.86
CA THR A 17 4.66 17.31 5.29
C THR A 17 3.86 18.51 5.80
N SER A 18 3.65 19.54 4.96
CA SER A 18 2.74 20.66 5.27
C SER A 18 1.27 20.39 4.91
N LYS A 19 0.98 19.34 4.15
CA LYS A 19 -0.38 18.93 3.74
C LYS A 19 -0.99 17.92 4.69
N ARG A 20 -2.31 17.74 4.58
CA ARG A 20 -3.07 16.66 5.23
C ARG A 20 -3.40 15.59 4.20
N TYR A 21 -3.05 14.34 4.52
CA TYR A 21 -3.23 13.20 3.64
C TYR A 21 -4.35 12.26 4.09
N GLY A 22 -5.06 11.74 3.10
CA GLY A 22 -5.82 10.50 3.24
C GLY A 22 -5.00 9.32 2.75
N LEU A 23 -5.20 8.14 3.33
CA LEU A 23 -4.63 6.88 2.86
C LEU A 23 -5.77 5.95 2.40
N PHE A 24 -5.64 5.42 1.19
CA PHE A 24 -6.50 4.36 0.69
C PHE A 24 -5.67 3.09 0.53
N HIS A 25 -5.83 2.14 1.44
CA HIS A 25 -5.08 0.89 1.51
C HIS A 25 -5.92 -0.26 0.95
N ILE A 26 -5.51 -0.81 -0.19
CA ILE A 26 -6.13 -1.97 -0.84
C ILE A 26 -5.18 -3.15 -0.70
N ASP A 27 -5.54 -4.08 0.16
CA ASP A 27 -4.60 -5.10 0.62
C ASP A 27 -5.31 -6.25 1.28
N ARG A 28 -4.75 -7.46 1.30
CA ARG A 28 -5.30 -8.47 2.19
C ARG A 28 -5.18 -8.08 3.68
N HIS A 29 -4.08 -7.46 4.08
CA HIS A 29 -3.66 -7.19 5.45
C HIS A 29 -3.79 -5.72 5.84
N TYR A 30 -3.84 -5.45 7.15
CA TYR A 30 -3.82 -4.08 7.66
C TYR A 30 -2.42 -3.43 7.69
N ASP A 31 -1.35 -4.22 7.91
CA ASP A 31 0.05 -3.78 8.03
C ASP A 31 0.36 -2.74 9.13
N LEU A 32 -0.33 -2.85 10.28
CA LEU A 32 -0.25 -1.87 11.37
C LEU A 32 0.46 -2.39 12.62
N LEU A 33 1.31 -3.41 12.54
CA LEU A 33 1.94 -3.98 13.72
C LEU A 33 2.73 -2.91 14.52
N ASN A 34 2.26 -2.60 15.73
CA ASN A 34 2.91 -1.62 16.59
C ASN A 34 4.10 -2.26 17.34
N ASN A 35 5.30 -2.14 16.76
CA ASN A 35 6.54 -2.69 17.34
C ASN A 35 7.70 -1.69 17.43
N LEU A 36 7.52 -0.45 16.96
CA LEU A 36 8.55 0.60 17.04
C LEU A 36 8.46 1.38 18.36
N THR A 37 9.61 1.55 19.01
CA THR A 37 9.77 2.29 20.27
C THR A 37 9.81 3.80 20.05
N ASP A 38 9.47 4.58 21.08
CA ASP A 38 9.55 6.04 21.02
C ASP A 38 10.98 6.54 20.79
N ASP A 39 11.99 5.86 21.34
CA ASP A 39 13.40 6.17 21.12
C ASP A 39 13.77 6.06 19.63
N PHE A 40 13.37 4.96 18.98
CA PHE A 40 13.59 4.78 17.54
C PHE A 40 12.96 5.92 16.74
N ILE A 41 11.73 6.32 17.08
CA ILE A 41 11.04 7.42 16.39
C ILE A 41 11.75 8.75 16.63
N ALA A 42 12.18 9.04 17.86
CA ALA A 42 12.87 10.27 18.21
C ALA A 42 14.19 10.43 17.43
N GLU A 43 14.94 9.34 17.27
CA GLU A 43 16.20 9.32 16.53
C GLU A 43 15.99 9.48 15.01
N ASN A 44 14.96 8.82 14.45
CA ASN A 44 14.83 8.67 12.99
C ASN A 44 13.84 9.63 12.33
N ARG A 45 13.00 10.37 13.09
CA ARG A 45 11.94 11.25 12.56
C ARG A 45 12.43 12.25 11.52
N SER A 46 13.60 12.83 11.73
CA SER A 46 14.17 13.84 10.82
C SER A 46 15.04 13.25 9.71
N GLU A 47 15.38 11.96 9.80
CA GLU A 47 16.42 11.36 8.98
C GLU A 47 15.92 10.77 7.68
N LEU A 48 14.64 10.42 7.53
CA LEU A 48 14.17 9.55 6.44
C LEU A 48 13.74 10.26 5.16
N ILE A 49 13.44 11.56 5.22
CA ILE A 49 13.08 12.33 4.02
C ILE A 49 14.32 12.49 3.14
N ASN A 50 14.19 12.20 1.84
CA ASN A 50 15.27 12.25 0.84
C ASN A 50 16.42 11.24 1.05
N LYS A 51 16.22 10.18 1.84
CA LYS A 51 17.19 9.07 1.93
C LYS A 51 16.90 8.01 0.88
N ASP A 52 17.97 7.33 0.45
CA ASP A 52 17.83 6.20 -0.44
C ASP A 52 17.16 5.00 0.26
N PHE A 53 16.72 4.05 -0.56
CA PHE A 53 16.03 2.87 -0.08
C PHE A 53 16.94 1.95 0.75
N PHE A 54 18.26 1.94 0.53
CA PHE A 54 19.18 1.10 1.29
C PHE A 54 19.32 1.60 2.73
N PHE A 55 19.36 2.92 2.93
CA PHE A 55 19.32 3.52 4.26
C PHE A 55 18.03 3.12 4.99
N TYR A 56 16.89 3.25 4.32
CA TYR A 56 15.59 2.85 4.88
C TYR A 56 15.56 1.37 5.32
N LEU A 57 16.13 0.46 4.51
CA LEU A 57 16.26 -0.95 4.87
C LEU A 57 17.28 -1.23 5.97
N SER A 58 18.25 -0.33 6.17
CA SER A 58 19.33 -0.49 7.14
C SER A 58 18.89 -0.21 8.58
N LEU A 59 17.78 0.52 8.77
CA LEU A 59 17.28 0.90 10.09
C LEU A 59 17.04 -0.31 10.98
N LYS A 60 17.51 -0.20 12.23
CA LYS A 60 17.45 -1.27 13.22
C LYS A 60 16.61 -0.89 14.43
N ASP A 61 15.88 -1.85 14.96
CA ASP A 61 15.23 -1.72 16.26
C ASP A 61 16.24 -1.93 17.40
N ASN A 62 15.77 -1.77 18.65
CA ASN A 62 16.61 -1.94 19.84
C ASN A 62 17.15 -3.38 20.00
N MET A 63 16.61 -4.35 19.26
CA MET A 63 17.06 -5.75 19.22
C MET A 63 17.96 -6.03 17.99
N ASN A 64 18.36 -5.00 17.26
CA ASN A 64 19.17 -5.08 16.03
C ASN A 64 18.49 -5.84 14.87
N ASN A 65 17.17 -5.98 14.88
CA ASN A 65 16.39 -6.47 13.75
C ASN A 65 16.03 -5.33 12.79
N GLN A 66 15.55 -5.65 11.58
CA GLN A 66 15.01 -4.63 10.69
C GLN A 66 13.81 -3.93 11.36
N ALA A 67 13.91 -2.61 11.53
CA ALA A 67 12.90 -1.83 12.25
C ALA A 67 11.59 -1.73 11.46
N ILE A 68 11.66 -1.23 10.23
CA ILE A 68 10.50 -1.08 9.35
C ILE A 68 10.41 -2.29 8.42
N ARG A 69 9.26 -2.94 8.41
CA ARG A 69 8.95 -4.23 7.80
C ARG A 69 7.64 -4.16 7.03
N TYR A 70 7.36 -5.22 6.27
CA TYR A 70 6.12 -5.34 5.50
C TYR A 70 4.86 -5.30 6.37
N ASP A 71 4.94 -5.69 7.65
CA ASP A 71 3.80 -5.82 8.57
C ASP A 71 3.56 -4.59 9.47
N ASN A 72 4.41 -3.56 9.41
CA ASN A 72 4.33 -2.39 10.29
C ASN A 72 4.51 -1.02 9.61
N TYR A 73 4.76 -0.98 8.30
CA TYR A 73 5.26 0.22 7.65
C TYR A 73 4.27 1.39 7.68
N ILE A 74 2.97 1.12 7.78
CA ILE A 74 1.94 2.16 7.86
C ILE A 74 1.94 2.82 9.26
N ASP A 75 1.97 2.00 10.33
CA ASP A 75 2.12 2.52 11.70
C ASP A 75 3.44 3.29 11.86
N ALA A 76 4.53 2.73 11.32
CA ALA A 76 5.83 3.37 11.31
C ALA A 76 5.80 4.74 10.62
N PHE A 77 5.17 4.81 9.44
CA PHE A 77 5.03 6.05 8.68
C PHE A 77 4.28 7.12 9.48
N ASN A 78 3.16 6.77 10.13
CA ASN A 78 2.40 7.72 10.93
C ASN A 78 3.15 8.17 12.21
N LYS A 79 3.89 7.28 12.88
CA LYS A 79 4.72 7.67 14.03
C LYS A 79 5.83 8.64 13.65
N LEU A 80 6.46 8.41 12.50
CA LEU A 80 7.50 9.29 11.96
C LEU A 80 6.91 10.65 11.58
N HIS A 81 5.71 10.67 10.98
CA HIS A 81 5.01 11.88 10.52
C HIS A 81 3.63 12.01 11.18
N PRO A 82 3.57 12.31 12.49
CA PRO A 82 2.30 12.37 13.21
C PRO A 82 1.44 13.51 12.66
N ASN A 83 0.12 13.29 12.66
CA ASN A 83 -0.87 14.22 12.11
C ASN A 83 -0.80 14.41 10.59
N LEU A 84 0.01 13.65 9.86
CA LEU A 84 0.00 13.72 8.40
C LEU A 84 -1.23 13.00 7.84
N LEU A 85 -1.49 11.78 8.32
CA LEU A 85 -2.69 11.02 7.97
C LEU A 85 -3.88 11.50 8.80
N GLN A 86 -4.98 11.81 8.12
CA GLN A 86 -6.21 12.33 8.73
C GLN A 86 -7.42 11.42 8.48
N GLN A 87 -7.37 10.62 7.42
CA GLN A 87 -8.41 9.66 7.06
C GLN A 87 -7.77 8.42 6.46
N ILE A 88 -8.26 7.23 6.83
CA ILE A 88 -7.82 5.98 6.22
C ILE A 88 -9.00 5.15 5.74
N TYR A 89 -8.89 4.59 4.54
CA TYR A 89 -9.78 3.58 4.00
C TYR A 89 -9.04 2.24 3.97
N TYR A 90 -9.56 1.24 4.66
CA TYR A 90 -9.00 -0.12 4.72
C TYR A 90 -9.85 -1.06 3.88
N ALA A 91 -9.53 -1.15 2.59
CA ALA A 91 -10.09 -2.18 1.71
C ALA A 91 -9.30 -3.48 1.93
N THR A 92 -9.60 -4.19 3.03
CA THR A 92 -8.87 -5.39 3.43
C THR A 92 -9.69 -6.65 3.60
N HIS A 93 -9.00 -7.79 3.67
CA HIS A 93 -9.61 -9.06 4.10
C HIS A 93 -9.62 -9.20 5.63
N LYS A 94 -9.20 -8.15 6.34
CA LYS A 94 -9.10 -8.07 7.80
C LYS A 94 -8.03 -8.97 8.40
N ASP A 95 -6.99 -9.28 7.64
CA ASP A 95 -5.85 -10.06 8.12
C ASP A 95 -4.79 -9.16 8.78
N GLY A 96 -4.02 -9.73 9.71
CA GLY A 96 -2.94 -9.01 10.41
C GLY A 96 -3.44 -8.17 11.60
N THR A 97 -2.63 -7.18 11.98
CA THR A 97 -2.91 -6.30 13.14
C THR A 97 -3.68 -5.08 12.67
N ASP A 98 -4.89 -4.88 13.20
CA ASP A 98 -5.71 -3.69 12.94
C ASP A 98 -5.20 -2.45 13.70
N GLN A 99 -5.96 -1.35 13.66
CA GLN A 99 -5.54 -0.07 14.22
C GLN A 99 -5.54 -0.03 15.76
N ASN A 100 -6.12 -1.01 16.45
CA ASN A 100 -6.28 -0.96 17.89
C ASN A 100 -4.92 -1.05 18.60
N GLY A 101 -4.62 -0.09 19.49
CA GLY A 101 -3.32 -0.04 20.17
C GLY A 101 -2.16 0.37 19.27
N THR A 102 -2.43 0.99 18.11
CA THR A 102 -1.42 1.54 17.19
C THR A 102 -1.43 3.07 17.22
N SER A 103 -0.50 3.72 16.52
CA SER A 103 -0.51 5.19 16.38
C SER A 103 -1.70 5.72 15.56
N LEU A 104 -2.48 4.83 14.96
CA LEU A 104 -3.61 5.13 14.08
C LEU A 104 -4.97 5.01 14.79
N GLU A 105 -5.00 4.56 16.05
CA GLU A 105 -6.25 4.27 16.80
C GLU A 105 -7.24 5.43 16.84
N HIS A 106 -6.75 6.68 16.76
CA HIS A 106 -7.57 7.89 16.85
C HIS A 106 -7.78 8.59 15.51
N ILE A 107 -7.29 8.03 14.41
CA ILE A 107 -7.54 8.55 13.06
C ILE A 107 -8.91 8.05 12.60
N ASN A 108 -9.61 8.87 11.80
CA ASN A 108 -10.88 8.44 11.23
C ASN A 108 -10.64 7.33 10.21
N THR A 109 -11.35 6.21 10.33
CA THR A 109 -11.18 5.04 9.46
C THR A 109 -12.52 4.61 8.86
N TYR A 110 -12.45 3.99 7.68
CA TYR A 110 -13.60 3.33 7.07
C TYR A 110 -13.17 2.04 6.39
N GLU A 111 -13.91 0.97 6.61
CA GLU A 111 -13.72 -0.33 5.97
C GLU A 111 -14.77 -0.51 4.87
N PRO A 112 -14.45 -0.17 3.61
CA PRO A 112 -15.38 -0.38 2.51
C PRO A 112 -15.66 -1.87 2.29
N ASN A 113 -16.92 -2.21 2.03
CA ASN A 113 -17.25 -3.55 1.56
C ASN A 113 -16.78 -3.73 0.12
N LEU A 114 -16.52 -4.98 -0.26
CA LEU A 114 -16.08 -5.32 -1.62
C LEU A 114 -17.05 -4.74 -2.67
N TRP A 115 -18.36 -4.88 -2.53
CA TRP A 115 -19.31 -4.37 -3.54
C TRP A 115 -19.35 -2.84 -3.69
N GLU A 116 -18.62 -2.08 -2.86
CA GLU A 116 -18.56 -0.63 -2.92
C GLU A 116 -17.34 -0.11 -3.69
N LEU A 117 -16.23 -0.87 -3.72
CA LEU A 117 -14.94 -0.38 -4.24
C LEU A 117 -14.98 -0.06 -5.73
N ASP A 118 -15.75 -0.81 -6.52
CA ASP A 118 -15.76 -0.68 -7.97
C ASP A 118 -16.60 0.49 -8.49
N THR A 119 -17.21 1.27 -7.57
CA THR A 119 -18.10 2.39 -7.90
C THR A 119 -17.95 3.63 -7.02
N ASN A 120 -17.27 3.56 -5.87
CA ASN A 120 -17.27 4.66 -4.89
C ASN A 120 -15.91 5.26 -4.56
N ILE A 121 -14.79 4.69 -5.02
CA ILE A 121 -13.46 5.23 -4.68
C ILE A 121 -13.34 6.70 -5.12
N ASN A 122 -13.85 7.05 -6.31
CA ASN A 122 -13.78 8.44 -6.76
C ASN A 122 -14.57 9.38 -5.86
N TYR A 123 -15.80 9.02 -5.52
CA TYR A 123 -16.63 9.79 -4.62
C TYR A 123 -15.96 10.00 -3.24
N TRP A 124 -15.39 8.95 -2.65
CA TRP A 124 -14.73 9.05 -1.36
C TRP A 124 -13.50 9.98 -1.39
N LEU A 125 -12.66 9.86 -2.41
CA LEU A 125 -11.43 10.66 -2.52
C LEU A 125 -11.69 12.13 -2.88
N THR A 126 -12.79 12.43 -3.56
CA THR A 126 -13.02 13.77 -4.14
C THR A 126 -14.11 14.58 -3.43
N GLU A 127 -15.14 13.93 -2.88
CA GLU A 127 -16.34 14.61 -2.37
C GLU A 127 -16.54 14.48 -0.86
N CYS A 128 -16.18 13.33 -0.26
CA CYS A 128 -16.44 13.06 1.16
C CYS A 128 -15.55 13.87 2.11
N HIS A 129 -14.29 14.10 1.73
CA HIS A 129 -13.26 14.60 2.64
C HIS A 129 -12.64 15.89 2.10
N LYS A 130 -13.37 17.00 2.21
CA LYS A 130 -12.96 18.31 1.66
C LYS A 130 -11.78 18.94 2.38
N ASP A 131 -11.47 18.44 3.57
CA ASP A 131 -10.35 18.87 4.39
C ASP A 131 -9.08 18.03 4.12
N ILE A 132 -9.18 16.96 3.33
CA ILE A 132 -7.99 16.25 2.86
C ILE A 132 -7.43 16.98 1.63
N ASP A 133 -6.15 17.35 1.71
CA ASP A 133 -5.49 18.04 0.61
C ASP A 133 -5.27 17.07 -0.55
N GLN A 134 -4.67 15.91 -0.25
CA GLN A 134 -4.28 14.87 -1.22
C GLN A 134 -4.35 13.46 -0.63
N TRP A 135 -4.34 12.46 -1.50
CA TRP A 135 -4.40 11.05 -1.13
C TRP A 135 -3.12 10.28 -1.49
N ILE A 136 -2.85 9.28 -0.68
CA ILE A 136 -1.95 8.16 -0.94
C ILE A 136 -2.84 6.96 -1.27
N VAL A 137 -2.59 6.28 -2.39
CA VAL A 137 -3.28 5.03 -2.73
C VAL A 137 -2.26 3.90 -2.73
N ASN A 138 -2.43 2.94 -1.85
CA ASN A 138 -1.60 1.74 -1.77
C ASN A 138 -2.38 0.52 -2.23
N ILE A 139 -1.77 -0.29 -3.09
CA ILE A 139 -2.39 -1.48 -3.67
C ILE A 139 -1.43 -2.64 -3.56
N ASP A 140 -1.74 -3.67 -2.78
CA ASP A 140 -1.17 -5.00 -2.98
C ASP A 140 -2.07 -5.82 -3.89
N LEU A 141 -1.42 -6.58 -4.78
CA LEU A 141 -2.12 -7.50 -5.67
C LEU A 141 -2.73 -8.69 -4.92
N ASP A 142 -2.24 -9.02 -3.73
CA ASP A 142 -2.73 -10.13 -2.92
C ASP A 142 -4.21 -9.99 -2.54
N PHE A 143 -4.72 -8.76 -2.45
CA PHE A 143 -6.14 -8.44 -2.25
C PHE A 143 -7.04 -9.12 -3.28
N PHE A 144 -6.56 -9.36 -4.50
CA PHE A 144 -7.34 -9.99 -5.56
C PHE A 144 -7.35 -11.54 -5.49
N PHE A 145 -6.64 -12.11 -4.52
CA PHE A 145 -6.45 -13.54 -4.30
C PHE A 145 -6.92 -13.97 -2.91
N THR A 146 -7.24 -15.25 -2.77
CA THR A 146 -7.63 -15.90 -1.51
C THR A 146 -6.92 -17.24 -1.39
N GLY A 147 -6.76 -17.73 -0.17
CA GLY A 147 -6.08 -18.99 0.14
C GLY A 147 -4.84 -18.79 1.00
N GLU A 148 -4.07 -19.86 1.17
CA GLU A 148 -2.80 -19.85 1.92
C GLU A 148 -1.61 -19.78 0.96
N ASP A 149 -0.43 -19.49 1.52
CA ASP A 149 0.82 -19.32 0.79
C ASP A 149 1.09 -20.50 -0.17
N GLY A 150 1.28 -20.18 -1.45
CA GLY A 150 1.54 -21.18 -2.48
C GLY A 150 0.31 -21.94 -2.99
N GLU A 151 -0.86 -21.78 -2.37
CA GLU A 151 -2.14 -22.35 -2.80
C GLU A 151 -3.23 -21.28 -3.01
N CYS A 152 -2.83 -20.10 -3.49
CA CYS A 152 -3.76 -18.98 -3.70
C CYS A 152 -4.57 -19.11 -5.01
N SER A 153 -5.79 -18.59 -5.01
CA SER A 153 -6.65 -18.49 -6.19
C SER A 153 -7.19 -17.08 -6.34
N GLN A 154 -7.17 -16.57 -7.58
CA GLN A 154 -7.82 -15.30 -7.89
C GLN A 154 -9.34 -15.45 -7.72
N PHE A 155 -9.93 -14.72 -6.80
CA PHE A 155 -11.38 -14.72 -6.58
C PHE A 155 -12.07 -13.45 -7.11
N ILE A 156 -11.30 -12.37 -7.32
CA ILE A 156 -11.80 -11.12 -7.89
C ILE A 156 -11.67 -11.12 -9.42
N THR A 157 -12.76 -10.81 -10.13
CA THR A 157 -12.74 -10.82 -11.59
C THR A 157 -11.94 -9.65 -12.19
N ARG A 158 -11.35 -9.85 -13.37
CA ARG A 158 -10.67 -8.75 -14.10
C ARG A 158 -11.58 -7.56 -14.40
N LYS A 159 -12.88 -7.79 -14.64
CA LYS A 159 -13.84 -6.70 -14.90
C LYS A 159 -13.93 -5.78 -13.69
N TYR A 160 -14.01 -6.37 -12.50
CA TYR A 160 -14.07 -5.64 -11.25
C TYR A 160 -12.76 -4.89 -10.95
N ILE A 161 -11.60 -5.51 -11.17
CA ILE A 161 -10.29 -4.83 -11.03
C ILE A 161 -10.20 -3.61 -11.95
N LYS A 162 -10.67 -3.74 -13.21
CA LYS A 162 -10.71 -2.61 -14.15
C LYS A 162 -11.61 -1.47 -13.66
N ASN A 163 -12.74 -1.79 -13.03
CA ASN A 163 -13.63 -0.78 -12.47
C ASN A 163 -12.98 -0.04 -11.31
N ILE A 164 -12.34 -0.74 -10.37
CA ILE A 164 -11.49 -0.10 -9.32
C ILE A 164 -10.45 0.83 -9.95
N CYS A 165 -9.74 0.37 -10.99
CA CYS A 165 -8.74 1.19 -11.66
C CYS A 165 -9.33 2.45 -12.29
N LYS A 166 -10.55 2.38 -12.84
CA LYS A 166 -11.24 3.57 -13.39
C LYS A 166 -11.56 4.58 -12.29
N GLU A 167 -12.05 4.11 -11.15
CA GLU A 167 -12.32 4.99 -10.01
C GLU A 167 -11.05 5.68 -9.50
N ILE A 168 -9.94 4.93 -9.38
CA ILE A 168 -8.63 5.51 -9.02
C ILE A 168 -8.16 6.49 -10.10
N LYS A 169 -8.29 6.13 -11.38
CA LYS A 169 -7.90 6.99 -12.52
C LYS A 169 -8.65 8.32 -12.51
N ASN A 170 -9.96 8.29 -12.27
CA ASN A 170 -10.80 9.48 -12.16
C ASN A 170 -10.43 10.35 -10.94
N SER A 171 -9.71 9.78 -9.98
CA SER A 171 -9.26 10.44 -8.75
C SER A 171 -7.81 10.92 -8.80
N LEU A 172 -7.07 10.67 -9.88
CA LEU A 172 -5.64 11.03 -9.98
C LEU A 172 -5.33 12.50 -9.66
N PRO A 173 -6.16 13.50 -10.00
CA PRO A 173 -5.90 14.89 -9.58
C PRO A 173 -5.84 15.09 -8.06
N LYS A 174 -6.43 14.17 -7.29
CA LYS A 174 -6.47 14.15 -5.82
C LYS A 174 -5.46 13.18 -5.20
N ILE A 175 -4.61 12.51 -5.99
CA ILE A 175 -3.67 11.50 -5.52
C ILE A 175 -2.24 11.98 -5.80
N ASP A 176 -1.42 12.12 -4.77
CA ASP A 176 0.00 12.49 -4.95
C ASP A 176 0.86 11.25 -5.26
N VAL A 177 0.46 10.06 -4.80
CA VAL A 177 1.22 8.83 -5.00
C VAL A 177 0.30 7.59 -5.06
N VAL A 178 0.58 6.74 -6.05
CA VAL A 178 0.03 5.37 -6.14
C VAL A 178 1.19 4.40 -5.99
N THR A 179 1.12 3.50 -5.01
CA THR A 179 2.06 2.39 -4.84
C THR A 179 1.38 1.07 -5.19
N ILE A 180 2.11 0.19 -5.86
CA ILE A 180 1.65 -1.15 -6.22
C ILE A 180 2.69 -2.17 -5.73
N ALA A 181 2.36 -2.92 -4.68
CA ALA A 181 3.13 -4.06 -4.23
C ALA A 181 2.83 -5.27 -5.13
N ILE A 182 3.83 -6.10 -5.41
CA ILE A 182 3.73 -7.31 -6.22
C ILE A 182 4.09 -8.47 -5.29
N SER A 183 3.07 -9.21 -4.86
CA SER A 183 3.20 -10.26 -3.85
C SER A 183 2.98 -11.65 -4.47
N PRO A 184 3.94 -12.17 -5.26
CA PRO A 184 3.76 -13.39 -6.05
C PRO A 184 3.52 -14.64 -5.20
N GLU A 185 4.04 -14.69 -3.98
CA GLU A 185 3.76 -15.69 -2.96
C GLU A 185 2.24 -15.82 -2.68
N PHE A 186 1.54 -14.69 -2.62
CA PHE A 186 0.09 -14.62 -2.40
C PHE A 186 -0.74 -14.57 -3.69
N CYS A 187 -0.08 -14.46 -4.85
CA CYS A 187 -0.75 -14.51 -6.16
C CYS A 187 -0.70 -15.91 -6.81
N ASN A 188 -0.18 -16.93 -6.13
CA ASN A 188 0.13 -18.24 -6.73
C ASN A 188 1.12 -18.11 -7.92
N GLY A 189 2.20 -17.38 -7.64
CA GLY A 189 3.36 -17.21 -8.50
C GLY A 189 3.36 -15.93 -9.34
N TRP A 190 4.58 -15.57 -9.79
CA TRP A 190 4.85 -14.38 -10.60
C TRP A 190 3.95 -14.22 -11.83
N GLY A 191 3.58 -15.32 -12.49
CA GLY A 191 2.74 -15.25 -13.69
C GLY A 191 1.39 -14.60 -13.43
N ASN A 192 0.75 -14.93 -12.30
CA ASN A 192 -0.54 -14.38 -11.93
C ASN A 192 -0.40 -12.95 -11.41
N ALA A 193 0.59 -12.68 -10.56
CA ALA A 193 0.93 -11.34 -10.11
C ALA A 193 1.12 -10.37 -11.30
N PHE A 194 1.95 -10.74 -12.28
CA PHE A 194 2.16 -9.92 -13.48
C PHE A 194 0.94 -9.79 -14.38
N ASN A 195 0.04 -10.77 -14.39
CA ASN A 195 -1.21 -10.67 -15.14
C ASN A 195 -2.13 -9.61 -14.53
N ILE A 196 -2.24 -9.54 -13.20
CA ILE A 196 -3.03 -8.51 -12.52
C ILE A 196 -2.35 -7.16 -12.64
N LEU A 197 -1.04 -7.09 -12.40
CA LEU A 197 -0.26 -5.87 -12.56
C LEU A 197 -0.48 -5.25 -13.94
N ARG A 198 -0.46 -6.06 -15.00
CA ARG A 198 -0.73 -5.60 -16.37
C ARG A 198 -2.13 -5.04 -16.54
N VAL A 199 -3.14 -5.64 -15.90
CA VAL A 199 -4.50 -5.08 -15.94
C VAL A 199 -4.50 -3.70 -15.30
N ILE A 200 -3.94 -3.58 -14.10
CA ILE A 200 -3.90 -2.31 -13.36
C ILE A 200 -3.16 -1.23 -14.14
N THR A 201 -1.93 -1.51 -14.59
CA THR A 201 -1.13 -0.50 -15.28
C THR A 201 -1.69 -0.12 -16.64
N THR A 202 -2.36 -1.04 -17.34
CA THR A 202 -3.04 -0.70 -18.60
C THR A 202 -4.21 0.25 -18.35
N GLU A 203 -5.02 0.01 -17.33
CA GLU A 203 -6.18 0.87 -17.06
C GLU A 203 -5.76 2.24 -16.49
N LEU A 204 -4.72 2.28 -15.66
CA LEU A 204 -4.15 3.50 -15.10
C LEU A 204 -3.24 4.28 -16.08
N ASP A 205 -3.04 3.78 -17.31
CA ASP A 205 -2.09 4.33 -18.31
C ASP A 205 -0.64 4.48 -17.78
N ILE A 206 -0.20 3.54 -16.94
CA ILE A 206 1.16 3.53 -16.36
C ILE A 206 2.08 2.67 -17.23
N TYR A 207 3.19 3.25 -17.66
CA TYR A 207 4.24 2.51 -18.34
C TYR A 207 5.04 1.65 -17.34
N MET A 208 5.07 0.34 -17.56
CA MET A 208 5.94 -0.56 -16.82
C MET A 208 7.33 -0.60 -17.47
N PRO A 209 8.39 -0.17 -16.78
CA PRO A 209 9.74 -0.13 -17.35
C PRO A 209 10.35 -1.53 -17.55
N TYR A 210 9.69 -2.57 -17.04
CA TYR A 210 10.15 -3.96 -17.12
C TYR A 210 9.15 -4.85 -17.84
N LYS A 211 9.66 -5.83 -18.59
CA LYS A 211 8.87 -6.85 -19.29
C LYS A 211 9.03 -8.19 -18.58
N TYR A 212 7.91 -8.75 -18.14
CA TYR A 212 7.85 -10.12 -17.67
C TYR A 212 7.72 -11.12 -18.84
N LYS A 213 8.60 -12.14 -18.88
CA LYS A 213 8.47 -13.27 -19.80
C LYS A 213 8.60 -14.58 -19.04
N ARG A 214 7.70 -15.52 -19.32
CA ARG A 214 7.81 -16.90 -18.86
C ARG A 214 8.48 -17.75 -19.92
N TYR A 215 9.60 -18.40 -19.61
CA TYR A 215 10.29 -19.33 -20.51
C TYR A 215 10.62 -20.63 -19.78
N LYS A 216 10.16 -21.77 -20.31
CA LYS A 216 10.37 -23.13 -19.74
C LYS A 216 10.16 -23.21 -18.21
N LYS A 217 9.00 -22.70 -17.73
CA LYS A 217 8.62 -22.61 -16.30
C LYS A 217 9.44 -21.63 -15.45
N HIS A 218 10.45 -20.97 -15.99
CA HIS A 218 11.18 -19.91 -15.31
C HIS A 218 10.61 -18.53 -15.66
N SER A 219 10.57 -17.69 -14.64
CA SER A 219 10.12 -16.30 -14.69
C SER A 219 11.33 -15.40 -14.88
N PHE A 220 11.29 -14.54 -15.90
CA PHE A 220 12.34 -13.56 -16.14
C PHE A 220 11.74 -12.15 -16.16
N LEU A 221 12.42 -11.23 -15.48
CA LEU A 221 12.19 -9.79 -15.55
C LEU A 221 13.31 -9.19 -16.39
N PHE A 222 12.97 -8.43 -17.42
CA PHE A 222 13.92 -7.74 -18.30
C PHE A 222 13.58 -6.27 -18.41
#